data_AF-A0A7Z9WXU3-F1
#
_entry.id   AF-A0A7Z9WXU3-F1
#
_cell.length_a   1.000
_cell.length_b   1.000
_cell.length_c   1.000
_cell.angle_alpha   90.00
_cell.angle_beta   90.00
_cell.angle_gamma   90.00
#
_symmetry.space_group_name_H-M   'P 1'
#
loop_
_entity.id
_entity.type
_entity.pdbx_description
1 polymer ?
#
loop_
_entity_poly.entity_id
_entity_poly.type
_entity_poly.pdbx_seq_one_letter_code
_entity_poly.pdbx_strand_id
1 'polypeptide(L)'
;NKTGMGKEPFYSVDTSHRAITVDPNKCIYCGRCERACEYDALEVRAESLDEKGRPVGLVIDFKENCVSCGKCVENCSTGALNKSNRIVPIQSEEVREIHTTCPYCGTGCQMILKVKGHTLMEITADPEIGPNFGDLCVKGRFGHNFIQHPDRLKAPMIRRQKGMPLEPVEWDEALDFMAQSFSRILGEKGPDALGGLSSARCTTEENYAFQKFFRAGIGTNNVDHCARY
;
A
#
# COMPACT_ATOMS: atom_id res chain seq x y z
N ASN A 1 -17.50 -22.55 -29.77
CA ASN A 1 -17.54 -21.63 -28.60
C ASN A 1 -18.62 -20.59 -28.80
N LYS A 2 -19.77 -20.73 -28.12
CA LYS A 2 -20.85 -19.73 -28.16
C LYS A 2 -20.47 -18.40 -27.46
N THR A 3 -19.28 -18.34 -26.85
CA THR A 3 -18.73 -17.16 -26.16
C THR A 3 -17.74 -16.35 -27.00
N GLY A 4 -17.40 -16.77 -28.23
CA GLY A 4 -16.43 -16.05 -29.08
C GLY A 4 -14.98 -16.05 -28.57
N MET A 5 -14.68 -16.69 -27.44
CA MET A 5 -13.32 -16.81 -26.92
C MET A 5 -12.53 -17.84 -27.72
N GLY A 6 -11.34 -17.45 -28.21
CA GLY A 6 -10.37 -18.35 -28.81
C GLY A 6 -9.96 -19.46 -27.85
N LYS A 7 -9.64 -20.65 -28.39
CA LYS A 7 -9.20 -21.80 -27.57
C LYS A 7 -7.77 -21.64 -27.05
N GLU A 8 -6.94 -20.87 -27.76
CA GLU A 8 -5.55 -20.58 -27.40
C GLU A 8 -5.32 -19.07 -27.41
N PRO A 9 -4.57 -18.52 -26.44
CA PRO A 9 -4.15 -17.13 -26.45
C PRO A 9 -3.19 -16.87 -27.62
N PHE A 10 -3.38 -15.75 -28.31
CA PHE A 10 -2.51 -15.34 -29.43
C PHE A 10 -1.19 -14.74 -28.94
N TYR A 11 -1.20 -14.14 -27.75
CA TYR A 11 -0.06 -13.45 -27.17
C TYR A 11 0.29 -14.02 -25.79
N SER A 12 1.56 -14.00 -25.43
CA SER A 12 2.00 -14.32 -24.07
C SER A 12 1.59 -13.23 -23.08
N VAL A 13 1.31 -13.62 -21.84
CA VAL A 13 1.11 -12.69 -20.73
C VAL A 13 2.49 -12.20 -20.28
N ASP A 14 2.68 -10.89 -20.24
CA ASP A 14 3.91 -10.27 -19.76
C ASP A 14 3.78 -9.88 -18.28
N THR A 15 4.70 -10.41 -17.47
CA THR A 15 4.82 -10.16 -16.03
C THR A 15 6.14 -9.51 -15.66
N SER A 16 6.90 -9.00 -16.64
CA SER A 16 8.21 -8.37 -16.44
C SER A 16 8.13 -7.08 -15.62
N HIS A 17 7.03 -6.33 -15.75
CA HIS A 17 6.83 -5.11 -14.98
C HIS A 17 6.47 -5.41 -13.51
N ARG A 18 7.26 -4.86 -12.58
CA ARG A 18 7.18 -5.10 -11.13
C ARG A 18 5.79 -4.99 -10.48
N ALA A 19 4.93 -4.11 -11.01
CA ALA A 19 3.62 -3.82 -10.42
C ALA A 19 2.43 -4.07 -11.37
N ILE A 20 2.69 -4.39 -12.65
CA ILE A 20 1.64 -4.46 -13.68
C ILE A 20 1.84 -5.76 -14.46
N THR A 21 0.75 -6.52 -14.61
CA THR A 21 0.67 -7.66 -15.51
C THR A 21 -0.04 -7.23 -16.79
N VAL A 22 0.52 -7.59 -17.94
CA VAL A 22 0.01 -7.23 -19.26
C VAL A 22 -0.49 -8.49 -19.97
N ASP A 23 -1.75 -8.47 -20.36
CA ASP A 23 -2.38 -9.51 -21.17
C ASP A 23 -2.92 -8.88 -22.47
N PRO A 24 -2.12 -8.89 -23.55
CA PRO A 24 -2.51 -8.28 -24.83
C PRO A 24 -3.78 -8.92 -25.42
N ASN A 25 -4.10 -10.17 -25.08
CA ASN A 25 -5.30 -10.86 -25.56
C ASN A 25 -6.61 -10.19 -25.09
N LYS A 26 -6.56 -9.40 -24.02
CA LYS A 26 -7.70 -8.63 -23.50
C LYS A 26 -7.76 -7.21 -24.04
N CYS A 27 -6.75 -6.75 -24.78
CA CYS A 27 -6.69 -5.37 -25.23
C CYS A 27 -7.62 -5.13 -26.43
N ILE A 28 -8.32 -4.00 -26.41
CA ILE A 28 -9.20 -3.55 -27.51
C ILE A 28 -8.62 -2.35 -28.28
N TYR A 29 -7.34 -2.05 -28.08
CA TYR A 29 -6.62 -0.97 -28.78
C TYR A 29 -7.31 0.39 -28.73
N CYS A 30 -7.87 0.76 -27.58
CA CYS A 30 -8.59 2.02 -27.39
C CYS A 30 -7.71 3.25 -27.07
N GLY A 31 -6.42 3.03 -26.77
CA GLY A 31 -5.44 4.07 -26.41
C GLY A 31 -5.72 4.81 -25.09
N ARG A 32 -6.67 4.37 -24.26
CA ARG A 32 -6.98 5.06 -22.98
C ARG A 32 -5.80 5.05 -22.01
N CYS A 33 -5.10 3.91 -21.93
CA CYS A 33 -3.96 3.73 -21.05
C CYS A 33 -2.77 4.63 -21.44
N GLU A 34 -2.50 4.76 -22.75
CA GLU A 34 -1.48 5.64 -23.31
C GLU A 34 -1.81 7.11 -23.05
N ARG A 35 -3.04 7.56 -23.38
CA ARG A 35 -3.47 8.94 -23.12
C ARG A 35 -3.50 9.32 -21.64
N ALA A 36 -3.74 8.35 -20.76
CA ALA A 36 -3.72 8.57 -19.32
C ALA A 36 -2.29 8.63 -18.73
N CYS A 37 -1.26 8.29 -19.51
CA CYS A 37 0.12 8.29 -19.05
C CYS A 37 0.74 9.69 -19.18
N GLU A 38 0.81 10.41 -18.07
CA GLU A 38 1.43 11.75 -18.02
C GLU A 38 2.93 11.77 -18.33
N TYR A 39 3.59 10.61 -18.20
CA TYR A 39 5.01 10.47 -18.46
C TYR A 39 5.33 10.06 -19.89
N ASP A 40 4.33 9.82 -20.76
CA ASP A 40 4.54 9.22 -22.09
C ASP A 40 5.37 7.92 -22.01
N ALA A 41 5.15 7.13 -20.96
CA ALA A 41 5.97 5.97 -20.61
C ALA A 41 5.36 4.63 -21.04
N LEU A 42 4.18 4.65 -21.67
CA LEU A 42 3.47 3.47 -22.13
C LEU A 42 3.18 3.63 -23.62
N GLU A 43 3.58 2.64 -24.42
CA GLU A 43 3.34 2.62 -25.86
C GLU A 43 2.49 1.40 -26.21
N VAL A 44 1.44 1.61 -27.01
CA VAL A 44 0.58 0.52 -27.50
C VAL A 44 0.62 0.51 -29.02
N ARG A 45 1.20 -0.53 -29.61
CA ARG A 45 1.38 -0.67 -31.06
C ARG A 45 0.66 -1.89 -31.59
N ALA A 46 0.23 -1.81 -32.84
CA ALA A 46 -0.19 -2.95 -33.64
C ALA A 46 0.63 -2.98 -34.94
N GLU A 47 1.05 -4.16 -35.39
CA GLU A 47 1.76 -4.33 -36.67
C GLU A 47 0.85 -3.99 -37.86
N SER A 48 -0.42 -4.37 -37.79
CA SER A 48 -1.42 -4.08 -38.82
C SER A 48 -2.85 -4.13 -38.25
N LEU A 49 -3.81 -3.69 -39.06
CA LEU A 49 -5.24 -3.86 -38.79
C LEU A 49 -5.81 -4.89 -39.76
N ASP A 50 -6.62 -5.83 -39.26
CA ASP A 50 -7.35 -6.78 -40.11
C ASP A 50 -8.48 -6.10 -40.90
N GLU A 51 -9.13 -6.85 -41.80
CA GLU A 51 -10.26 -6.36 -42.62
C GLU A 51 -11.44 -5.79 -41.80
N LYS A 52 -11.52 -6.12 -40.51
CA LYS A 52 -12.55 -5.67 -39.57
C LYS A 52 -12.04 -4.56 -38.64
N GLY A 53 -10.84 -4.03 -38.89
CA GLY A 53 -10.21 -2.97 -38.10
C GLY A 53 -9.63 -3.43 -36.77
N ARG A 54 -9.38 -4.73 -36.58
CA ARG A 54 -8.82 -5.27 -35.34
C ARG A 54 -7.29 -5.26 -35.38
N PRO A 55 -6.61 -4.94 -34.27
CA PRO A 55 -5.16 -4.97 -34.20
C PRO A 55 -4.61 -6.39 -34.34
N VAL A 56 -3.61 -6.56 -35.20
CA VAL A 56 -2.79 -7.76 -35.36
C VAL A 56 -1.36 -7.42 -34.94
N GLY A 57 -0.69 -8.33 -34.23
CA GLY A 57 0.67 -8.10 -33.73
C GLY A 57 0.69 -7.02 -32.64
N LEU A 58 -0.18 -7.16 -31.63
CA LEU A 58 -0.31 -6.16 -30.58
C LEU A 58 0.88 -6.24 -29.60
N VAL A 59 1.54 -5.10 -29.40
CA VAL A 59 2.64 -4.93 -28.44
C VAL A 59 2.31 -3.80 -27.48
N ILE A 60 2.51 -4.04 -26.19
CA ILE A 60 2.30 -3.06 -25.11
C ILE A 60 3.58 -3.00 -24.30
N ASP A 61 4.33 -1.91 -24.44
CA ASP A 61 5.66 -1.76 -23.85
C ASP A 61 5.72 -0.58 -22.86
N PHE A 62 6.55 -0.72 -21.84
CA PHE A 62 6.87 0.37 -20.90
C PHE A 62 8.27 0.91 -21.18
N LYS A 63 8.38 2.23 -21.36
CA LYS A 63 9.65 2.94 -21.49
C LYS A 63 10.32 3.12 -20.12
N GLU A 64 11.61 3.48 -20.11
CA GLU A 64 12.42 3.63 -18.90
C GLU A 64 11.91 4.72 -17.93
N ASN A 65 11.21 5.74 -18.45
CA ASN A 65 10.60 6.81 -17.66
C ASN A 65 9.29 6.39 -16.95
N CYS A 66 8.90 5.11 -17.01
CA CYS A 66 7.76 4.60 -16.26
C CYS A 66 8.02 4.61 -14.74
N VAL A 67 7.30 5.46 -14.02
CA VAL A 67 7.37 5.55 -12.54
C VAL A 67 6.47 4.54 -11.81
N SER A 68 5.87 3.59 -12.55
CA SER A 68 4.96 2.57 -12.03
C SER A 68 3.77 3.12 -11.21
N CYS A 69 3.23 4.30 -11.58
CA CYS A 69 2.08 4.89 -10.86
C CYS A 69 0.78 4.11 -11.03
N GLY A 70 0.65 3.30 -12.09
CA GLY A 70 -0.53 2.46 -12.35
C GLY A 70 -1.78 3.21 -12.86
N LYS A 71 -1.65 4.47 -13.29
CA LYS A 71 -2.77 5.24 -13.90
C LYS A 71 -3.32 4.56 -15.15
N CYS A 72 -2.45 3.90 -15.93
CA CYS A 72 -2.81 3.08 -17.08
C CYS A 72 -3.68 1.86 -16.72
N VAL A 73 -3.49 1.28 -15.54
CA VAL A 73 -4.26 0.12 -15.05
C VAL A 73 -5.68 0.53 -14.67
N GLU A 74 -5.85 1.65 -13.97
CA GLU A 74 -7.19 2.18 -13.63
C GLU A 74 -8.00 2.55 -14.88
N ASN A 75 -7.32 3.02 -15.93
CA ASN A 75 -7.96 3.42 -17.19
C ASN A 75 -8.16 2.24 -18.17
N CYS A 76 -7.69 1.03 -17.85
CA CYS A 76 -7.84 -0.13 -18.70
C CYS A 76 -9.21 -0.80 -18.48
N SER A 77 -10.15 -0.56 -19.39
CA SER A 77 -11.52 -1.07 -19.28
C SER A 77 -11.67 -2.59 -19.45
N THR A 78 -10.66 -3.27 -19.97
CA THR A 78 -10.73 -4.70 -20.29
C THR A 78 -9.84 -5.58 -19.41
N GLY A 79 -9.04 -4.96 -18.52
CA GLY A 79 -8.07 -5.69 -17.69
C GLY A 79 -6.88 -6.26 -18.48
N ALA A 80 -6.60 -5.73 -19.68
CA ALA A 80 -5.37 -6.00 -20.41
C ALA A 80 -4.14 -5.50 -19.66
N LEU A 81 -4.27 -4.40 -18.92
CA LEU A 81 -3.32 -3.97 -17.90
C LEU A 81 -3.96 -4.25 -16.54
N ASN A 82 -3.30 -5.01 -15.69
CA ASN A 82 -3.82 -5.37 -14.37
C ASN A 82 -2.76 -5.21 -13.27
N LYS A 83 -3.20 -5.03 -12.03
CA LYS A 83 -2.31 -4.93 -10.87
C LYS A 83 -1.66 -6.30 -10.64
N SER A 84 -0.32 -6.35 -10.61
CA SER A 84 0.39 -7.59 -10.25
C SER A 84 0.08 -7.96 -8.80
N ASN A 85 0.06 -9.26 -8.50
CA ASN A 85 -0.13 -9.80 -7.14
C ASN A 85 -1.43 -9.36 -6.43
N ARG A 86 -2.49 -9.05 -7.19
CA ARG A 86 -3.81 -8.75 -6.60
C ARG A 86 -4.37 -10.00 -5.91
N ILE A 87 -4.58 -9.92 -4.60
CA ILE A 87 -5.17 -11.00 -3.81
C ILE A 87 -6.69 -10.89 -3.89
N VAL A 88 -7.35 -11.89 -4.48
CA VAL A 88 -8.81 -11.97 -4.53
C VAL A 88 -9.26 -13.21 -3.77
N PRO A 89 -9.78 -13.07 -2.54
CA PRO A 89 -10.17 -14.22 -1.74
C PRO A 89 -11.45 -14.87 -2.30
N ILE A 90 -11.46 -16.21 -2.30
CA ILE A 90 -12.62 -17.04 -2.64
C ILE A 90 -13.54 -17.10 -1.42
N GLN A 91 -14.24 -15.99 -1.19
CA GLN A 91 -15.19 -15.81 -0.10
C GLN A 91 -16.55 -15.34 -0.68
N SER A 92 -17.64 -15.64 0.01
CA SER A 92 -19.00 -15.20 -0.37
C SER A 92 -19.32 -13.77 0.04
N GLU A 93 -18.53 -13.20 0.95
CA GLU A 93 -18.72 -11.83 1.43
C GLU A 93 -18.62 -10.79 0.31
N GLU A 94 -19.39 -9.73 0.41
CA GLU A 94 -19.34 -8.61 -0.52
C GLU A 94 -18.05 -7.80 -0.36
N VAL A 95 -17.67 -7.10 -1.43
CA VAL A 95 -16.54 -6.17 -1.39
C VAL A 95 -17.02 -4.89 -0.72
N ARG A 96 -16.39 -4.54 0.40
CA ARG A 96 -16.61 -3.29 1.11
C ARG A 96 -15.62 -2.23 0.60
N GLU A 97 -16.14 -1.04 0.37
CA GLU A 97 -15.34 0.13 0.03
C GLU A 97 -15.17 1.00 1.28
N ILE A 98 -13.92 1.27 1.65
CA ILE A 98 -13.58 2.03 2.86
C ILE A 98 -12.74 3.23 2.45
N HIS A 99 -13.26 4.43 2.71
CA HIS A 99 -12.54 5.67 2.48
C HIS A 99 -11.50 5.89 3.59
N THR A 100 -10.29 6.25 3.18
CA THR A 100 -9.19 6.54 4.10
C THR A 100 -8.17 7.46 3.45
N THR A 101 -7.12 7.82 4.21
CA THR A 101 -6.03 8.68 3.74
C THR A 101 -4.73 7.90 3.63
N CYS A 102 -3.95 8.20 2.59
CA CYS A 102 -2.64 7.62 2.34
C CYS A 102 -1.65 7.93 3.46
N PRO A 103 -1.07 6.91 4.14
CA PRO A 103 -0.17 7.15 5.28
C PRO A 103 1.28 7.43 4.86
N TYR A 104 1.57 7.64 3.56
CA TYR A 104 2.96 7.67 3.07
C TYR A 104 3.65 9.02 3.16
N CYS A 105 3.16 10.00 2.41
CA CYS A 105 3.72 11.35 2.35
C CYS A 105 2.70 12.36 2.87
N GLY A 106 3.13 13.58 3.13
CA GLY A 106 2.28 14.65 3.67
C GLY A 106 1.20 15.18 2.72
N THR A 107 1.09 14.65 1.50
CA THR A 107 0.05 15.05 0.54
C THR A 107 -1.35 14.69 1.03
N GLY A 108 -1.49 13.58 1.77
CA GLY A 108 -2.81 13.16 2.28
C GLY A 108 -3.78 12.73 1.17
N CYS A 109 -3.30 12.03 0.14
CA CYS A 109 -4.15 11.47 -0.91
C CYS A 109 -5.30 10.65 -0.30
N GLN A 110 -6.53 10.91 -0.75
CA GLN A 110 -7.71 10.15 -0.40
C GLN A 110 -7.74 8.85 -1.21
N MET A 111 -8.04 7.76 -0.51
CA MET A 111 -7.98 6.40 -1.01
C MET A 111 -9.28 5.67 -0.70
N ILE A 112 -9.67 4.78 -1.59
CA ILE A 112 -10.74 3.80 -1.38
C ILE A 112 -10.10 2.42 -1.31
N LEU A 113 -10.18 1.81 -0.14
CA LEU A 113 -9.76 0.44 0.09
C LEU A 113 -10.89 -0.50 -0.30
N LYS A 114 -10.63 -1.46 -1.19
CA LYS A 114 -11.58 -2.53 -1.51
C LYS A 114 -11.23 -3.77 -0.71
N VAL A 115 -12.06 -4.08 0.28
CA VAL A 115 -11.82 -5.13 1.27
C VAL A 115 -12.88 -6.21 1.14
N LYS A 116 -12.46 -7.47 1.11
CA LYS A 116 -13.35 -8.63 1.12
C LYS A 116 -12.98 -9.52 2.31
N GLY A 117 -13.92 -9.73 3.23
CA GLY A 117 -13.60 -10.29 4.55
C GLY A 117 -12.56 -9.44 5.29
N HIS A 118 -11.42 -10.06 5.57
CA HIS A 118 -10.24 -9.44 6.19
C HIS A 118 -9.10 -9.15 5.20
N THR A 119 -9.34 -9.35 3.90
CA THR A 119 -8.31 -9.18 2.86
C THR A 119 -8.54 -7.88 2.12
N LEU A 120 -7.56 -6.98 2.22
CA LEU A 120 -7.44 -5.82 1.33
C LEU A 120 -7.06 -6.32 -0.07
N MET A 121 -7.96 -6.17 -1.04
CA MET A 121 -7.77 -6.68 -2.40
C MET A 121 -7.03 -5.67 -3.26
N GLU A 122 -7.47 -4.41 -3.25
CA GLU A 122 -6.88 -3.34 -4.01
C GLU A 122 -7.16 -1.96 -3.39
N ILE A 123 -6.37 -0.99 -3.81
CA ILE A 123 -6.58 0.43 -3.51
C ILE A 123 -6.89 1.16 -4.81
N THR A 124 -7.91 2.02 -4.73
CA THR A 124 -8.34 2.95 -5.79
C THR A 124 -8.53 4.34 -5.17
N ALA A 125 -8.93 5.35 -5.95
CA ALA A 125 -9.21 6.68 -5.45
C ALA A 125 -10.36 7.31 -6.23
N ASP A 126 -11.07 8.24 -5.58
CA ASP A 126 -12.21 8.95 -6.16
C ASP A 126 -11.71 10.18 -6.96
N PRO A 127 -12.05 10.29 -8.26
CA PRO A 127 -11.75 11.46 -9.09
C PRO A 127 -12.30 12.79 -8.54
N GLU A 128 -13.38 12.76 -7.77
CA GLU A 128 -14.07 13.96 -7.29
C GLU A 128 -13.54 14.47 -5.95
N ILE A 129 -12.63 13.72 -5.31
CA ILE A 129 -12.14 14.02 -3.95
C ILE A 129 -10.69 14.50 -3.99
N GLY A 130 -10.48 15.73 -3.50
CA GLY A 130 -9.16 16.29 -3.27
C GLY A 130 -8.44 15.64 -2.09
N PRO A 131 -7.09 15.69 -2.04
CA PRO A 131 -6.24 16.54 -2.86
C PRO A 131 -5.75 15.88 -4.16
N ASN A 132 -6.05 14.60 -4.38
CA ASN A 132 -5.46 13.81 -5.45
C ASN A 132 -6.38 13.51 -6.62
N PHE A 133 -7.70 13.75 -6.52
CA PHE A 133 -8.64 13.66 -7.64
C PHE A 133 -8.47 12.36 -8.46
N GLY A 134 -8.45 11.22 -7.75
CA GLY A 134 -8.32 9.88 -8.35
C GLY A 134 -6.87 9.41 -8.62
N ASP A 135 -5.88 10.30 -8.54
CA ASP A 135 -4.49 9.94 -8.76
C ASP A 135 -3.83 9.34 -7.52
N LEU A 136 -2.99 8.32 -7.73
CA LEU A 136 -2.17 7.70 -6.69
C LEU A 136 -0.81 7.36 -7.27
N CYS A 137 0.25 7.59 -6.49
CA CYS A 137 1.59 7.10 -6.81
C CYS A 137 1.72 5.59 -6.52
N VAL A 138 2.86 5.00 -6.91
CA VAL A 138 3.17 3.58 -6.70
C VAL A 138 2.97 3.13 -5.25
N LYS A 139 3.32 3.98 -4.27
CA LYS A 139 3.20 3.68 -2.84
C LYS A 139 1.73 3.56 -2.39
N GLY A 140 0.91 4.55 -2.76
CA GLY A 140 -0.51 4.57 -2.40
C GLY A 140 -1.31 3.47 -3.10
N ARG A 141 -0.97 3.19 -4.37
CA ARG A 141 -1.73 2.22 -5.18
C ARG A 141 -1.35 0.76 -4.91
N PHE A 142 -0.06 0.47 -4.73
CA PHE A 142 0.45 -0.91 -4.65
C PHE A 142 1.14 -1.23 -3.33
N GLY A 143 1.51 -0.23 -2.53
CA GLY A 143 2.37 -0.40 -1.37
C GLY A 143 1.72 -1.08 -0.17
N HIS A 144 0.51 -1.64 -0.25
CA HIS A 144 -0.25 -2.08 0.93
C HIS A 144 0.05 -3.52 1.40
N ASN A 145 0.87 -4.27 0.69
CA ASN A 145 1.10 -5.70 0.98
C ASN A 145 1.78 -5.96 2.34
N PHE A 146 2.49 -4.97 2.91
CA PHE A 146 3.12 -5.11 4.24
C PHE A 146 2.09 -5.40 5.36
N ILE A 147 0.83 -5.02 5.17
CA ILE A 147 -0.25 -5.24 6.15
C ILE A 147 -0.51 -6.74 6.35
N GLN A 148 -0.27 -7.55 5.32
CA GLN A 148 -0.48 -8.99 5.28
C GLN A 148 0.84 -9.78 5.26
N HIS A 149 1.98 -9.11 5.41
CA HIS A 149 3.28 -9.78 5.38
C HIS A 149 3.45 -10.73 6.57
N PRO A 150 4.01 -11.94 6.38
CA PRO A 150 4.20 -12.92 7.45
C PRO A 150 5.01 -12.36 8.62
N ASP A 151 5.99 -11.49 8.36
CA ASP A 151 6.85 -10.88 9.39
C ASP A 151 6.15 -9.79 10.23
N ARG A 152 4.89 -9.47 9.96
CA ARG A 152 4.14 -8.50 10.76
C ARG A 152 4.02 -9.00 12.20
N LEU A 153 4.43 -8.17 13.16
CA LEU A 153 4.29 -8.45 14.59
C LEU A 153 2.81 -8.53 14.98
N LYS A 154 2.44 -9.59 15.70
CA LYS A 154 1.06 -9.90 16.12
C LYS A 154 0.89 -10.04 17.63
N ALA A 155 1.99 -10.03 18.39
CA ALA A 155 2.01 -10.13 19.84
C ALA A 155 3.12 -9.22 20.40
N PRO A 156 2.97 -8.71 21.63
CA PRO A 156 4.06 -8.04 22.32
C PRO A 156 5.20 -9.03 22.58
N MET A 157 6.43 -8.51 22.64
CA MET A 157 7.62 -9.33 22.86
C MET A 157 8.56 -8.65 23.84
N ILE A 158 9.16 -9.43 24.73
CA ILE A 158 10.13 -8.95 25.72
C ILE A 158 11.51 -9.54 25.43
N ARG A 159 12.54 -8.75 25.69
CA ARG A 159 13.92 -9.21 25.82
C ARG A 159 14.38 -8.98 27.25
N ARG A 160 14.43 -10.03 28.08
CA ARG A 160 14.74 -9.91 29.51
C ARG A 160 16.19 -9.51 29.78
N GLN A 161 17.10 -9.89 28.89
CA GLN A 161 18.53 -9.57 29.00
C GLN A 161 19.09 -9.16 27.65
N LYS A 162 19.96 -8.14 27.63
CA LYS A 162 20.62 -7.68 26.41
C LYS A 162 21.37 -8.84 25.75
N GLY A 163 21.11 -9.07 24.46
CA GLY A 163 21.71 -10.16 23.69
C GLY A 163 20.85 -11.44 23.60
N MET A 164 19.86 -11.64 24.47
CA MET A 164 18.95 -12.80 24.38
C MET A 164 17.86 -12.60 23.33
N PRO A 165 17.25 -13.66 22.75
CA PRO A 165 16.18 -13.51 21.76
C PRO A 165 14.95 -12.77 22.34
N LEU A 166 14.10 -12.27 21.45
CA LEU A 166 12.79 -11.74 21.81
C LEU A 166 11.83 -12.92 22.05
N GLU A 167 11.08 -12.86 23.13
CA GLU A 167 10.08 -13.86 23.50
C GLU A 167 8.69 -13.24 23.41
N PRO A 168 7.71 -13.88 22.74
CA PRO A 168 6.33 -13.43 22.75
C PRO A 168 5.74 -13.59 24.16
N VAL A 169 4.98 -12.60 24.60
CA VAL A 169 4.33 -12.57 25.91
C VAL A 169 2.90 -12.05 25.80
N GLU A 170 2.14 -12.14 26.89
CA GLU A 170 0.83 -11.49 27.00
C GLU A 170 0.96 -9.98 27.27
N TRP A 171 -0.12 -9.24 27.01
CA TRP A 171 -0.14 -7.79 27.17
C TRP A 171 0.15 -7.33 28.60
N ASP A 172 -0.45 -7.97 29.61
CA ASP A 172 -0.27 -7.58 31.01
C ASP A 172 1.19 -7.73 31.43
N GLU A 173 1.85 -8.82 31.05
CA GLU A 173 3.27 -9.03 31.34
C GLU A 173 4.15 -7.97 30.65
N ALA A 174 3.88 -7.64 29.39
CA ALA A 174 4.61 -6.61 28.66
C ALA A 174 4.49 -5.23 29.30
N LEU A 175 3.27 -4.86 29.72
CA LEU A 175 3.01 -3.57 30.34
C LEU A 175 3.59 -3.49 31.76
N ASP A 176 3.48 -4.56 32.55
CA ASP A 176 4.07 -4.64 33.89
C ASP A 176 5.60 -4.55 33.83
N PHE A 177 6.22 -5.28 32.90
CA PHE A 177 7.67 -5.23 32.71
C PHE A 177 8.15 -3.81 32.34
N MET A 178 7.43 -3.13 31.43
CA MET A 178 7.70 -1.75 31.06
C MET A 178 7.52 -0.81 32.26
N ALA A 179 6.41 -0.91 32.99
CA ALA A 179 6.08 -0.04 34.12
C ALA A 179 7.08 -0.19 35.28
N GLN A 180 7.49 -1.42 35.61
CA GLN A 180 8.52 -1.68 36.61
C GLN A 180 9.87 -1.08 36.19
N SER A 181 10.25 -1.24 34.93
CA SER A 181 11.49 -0.69 34.38
C SER A 181 11.50 0.84 34.42
N PHE A 182 10.38 1.47 34.03
CA PHE A 182 10.23 2.94 34.04
C PHE A 182 10.26 3.47 35.47
N SER A 183 9.50 2.85 36.38
CA SER A 183 9.45 3.26 37.80
C SER A 183 10.82 3.19 38.46
N ARG A 184 11.60 2.13 38.18
CA ARG A 184 12.97 1.99 38.69
C ARG A 184 13.87 3.11 38.16
N ILE A 185 13.85 3.39 36.86
CA ILE A 185 14.66 4.47 36.27
C ILE A 185 14.26 5.84 36.83
N LEU A 186 12.95 6.08 37.01
CA LEU A 186 12.43 7.31 37.59
C LEU A 186 12.91 7.53 39.03
N GLY A 187 12.87 6.47 39.86
CA GLY A 187 13.36 6.53 41.23
C GLY A 187 14.88 6.74 41.33
N GLU A 188 15.66 6.14 40.42
CA GLU A 188 17.13 6.22 40.44
C GLU A 188 17.68 7.51 39.80
N LYS A 189 17.07 8.00 38.73
CA LYS A 189 17.65 9.02 37.84
C LYS A 189 16.74 10.22 37.55
N GLY A 190 15.49 10.19 38.01
CA GLY A 190 14.50 11.23 37.75
C GLY A 190 13.87 11.17 36.36
N PRO A 191 12.91 12.08 36.06
CA PRO A 191 12.10 12.06 34.85
C PRO A 191 12.88 12.30 33.55
N ASP A 192 13.90 13.16 33.59
CA ASP A 192 14.68 13.51 32.40
C ASP A 192 15.66 12.40 31.94
N ALA A 193 15.74 11.28 32.68
CA ALA A 193 16.44 10.08 32.24
C ALA A 193 15.63 9.25 31.23
N LEU A 194 14.33 9.55 31.05
CA LEU A 194 13.48 8.94 30.05
C LEU A 194 13.29 9.88 28.86
N GLY A 195 13.09 9.29 27.68
CA GLY A 195 12.78 10.01 26.46
C GLY A 195 11.87 9.18 25.55
N GLY A 196 11.02 9.86 24.79
CA GLY A 196 10.04 9.23 23.91
C GLY A 196 10.21 9.69 22.46
N LEU A 197 10.18 8.74 21.52
CA LEU A 197 10.17 9.04 20.08
C LEU A 197 8.80 8.71 19.49
N SER A 198 8.09 9.75 19.07
CA SER A 198 6.80 9.67 18.38
C SER A 198 6.97 9.45 16.86
N SER A 199 5.88 9.15 16.16
CA SER A 199 5.91 8.75 14.75
C SER A 199 5.02 9.64 13.87
N ALA A 200 5.54 10.10 12.73
CA ALA A 200 4.77 10.82 11.70
C ALA A 200 3.71 9.95 11.03
N ARG A 201 3.80 8.63 11.23
CA ARG A 201 2.91 7.64 10.63
C ARG A 201 1.74 7.29 11.54
N CYS A 202 1.80 7.71 12.80
CA CYS A 202 0.70 7.62 13.76
C CYS A 202 -0.26 8.79 13.59
N THR A 203 -1.47 8.61 14.09
CA THR A 203 -2.50 9.64 14.13
C THR A 203 -2.12 10.79 15.07
N THR A 204 -2.78 11.94 14.91
CA THR A 204 -2.58 13.09 15.78
C THR A 204 -3.02 12.77 17.21
N GLU A 205 -4.07 11.96 17.38
CA GLU A 205 -4.61 11.50 18.65
C GLU A 205 -3.61 10.60 19.40
N GLU A 206 -2.99 9.64 18.70
CA GLU A 206 -1.93 8.80 19.28
C GLU A 206 -0.73 9.63 19.70
N ASN A 207 -0.29 10.57 18.86
CA ASN A 207 0.82 11.46 19.18
C ASN A 207 0.48 12.40 20.35
N TYR A 208 -0.77 12.86 20.45
CA TYR A 208 -1.25 13.64 21.60
C TYR A 208 -1.25 12.82 22.89
N ALA A 209 -1.74 11.57 22.84
CA ALA A 209 -1.72 10.65 23.98
C ALA A 209 -0.28 10.36 24.41
N PHE A 210 0.62 10.11 23.46
CA PHE A 210 2.04 9.84 23.71
C PHE A 210 2.74 11.02 24.39
N GLN A 211 2.61 12.24 23.85
CA GLN A 211 3.23 13.41 24.47
C GLN A 211 2.62 13.72 25.84
N LYS A 212 1.32 13.46 26.04
CA LYS A 212 0.65 13.64 27.33
C LYS A 212 1.17 12.66 28.36
N PHE A 213 1.39 11.39 27.97
CA PHE A 213 1.99 10.39 28.84
C PHE A 213 3.39 10.81 29.31
N PHE A 214 4.24 11.31 28.42
CA PHE A 214 5.58 11.77 28.81
C PHE A 214 5.57 13.07 29.63
N ARG A 215 4.80 14.07 29.22
CA ARG A 215 4.79 15.38 29.90
C ARG A 215 4.03 15.37 31.21
N ALA A 216 2.83 14.81 31.23
CA ALA A 216 1.96 14.83 32.41
C ALA A 216 2.09 13.56 33.27
N GLY A 217 2.35 12.40 32.66
CA GLY A 217 2.51 11.14 33.38
C GLY A 217 3.92 10.96 33.94
N ILE A 218 4.94 11.09 33.09
CA ILE A 218 6.35 10.92 33.48
C ILE A 218 6.94 12.20 34.07
N GLY A 219 6.55 13.37 33.56
CA GLY A 219 7.06 14.66 34.03
C GLY A 219 8.31 15.17 33.29
N THR A 220 8.53 14.74 32.05
CA THR A 220 9.65 15.21 31.21
C THR A 220 9.17 15.83 29.90
N ASN A 221 9.96 16.77 29.36
CA ASN A 221 9.77 17.33 28.03
C ASN A 221 10.60 16.62 26.95
N ASN A 222 11.31 15.54 27.30
CA ASN A 222 12.11 14.73 26.39
C ASN A 222 11.23 13.90 25.44
N VAL A 223 10.56 14.57 24.53
CA VAL A 223 9.73 13.96 23.48
C VAL A 223 10.21 14.50 22.13
N ASP A 224 10.51 13.59 21.22
CA ASP A 224 10.91 13.93 19.85
C ASP A 224 10.11 13.17 18.79
N HIS A 225 10.40 13.46 17.53
CA HIS A 225 9.67 13.01 16.36
C HIS A 225 10.61 12.86 15.17
N CYS A 226 10.28 11.97 14.24
CA CYS A 226 11.11 11.67 13.08
C CYS A 226 11.37 12.85 12.13
N ALA A 227 10.66 13.99 12.27
CA ALA A 227 10.88 15.19 11.43
C ALA A 227 12.09 16.04 11.84
N ARG A 228 12.79 15.71 12.93
CA ARG A 228 14.03 16.40 13.34
C ARG A 228 15.31 15.80 12.76
N TYR A 229 15.21 14.65 12.09
CA TYR A 229 16.33 13.95 11.43
C TYR A 229 16.21 13.99 9.92
#